data_AF-A0A0K2RI40-F1
#
_entry.id   AF-A0A0K2RI40-F1
#
_cell.length_a   1.000
_cell.length_b   1.000
_cell.length_c   1.000
_cell.angle_alpha   90.00
_cell.angle_beta   90.00
_cell.angle_gamma   90.00
#
_symmetry.space_group_name_H-M   'P 1'
#
loop_
_entity.id
_entity.type
_entity.pdbx_description
1 polymer ?
#
loop_
_entity_poly.entity_id
_entity_poly.type
_entity_poly.pdbx_seq_one_letter_code
_entity_poly.pdbx_strand_id
1 'polypeptide(L)'
;MNALLTSCLEGELDPVQGLAKLSVAELNFLADALFRLLDVGKPEFGVKSWYDAVLDELAARGERSTRGEVPAPGEQAAVDVSSD
;
A
#
# COMPACT_ATOMS: atom_id res chain seq x y z
N MET A 1 -16.32 -15.28 8.45
CA MET A 1 -15.96 -14.87 7.07
C MET A 1 -15.72 -13.38 7.10
N ASN A 2 -14.62 -12.87 6.55
CA ASN A 2 -14.30 -11.43 6.56
C ASN A 2 -15.22 -10.72 5.55
N ALA A 3 -16.17 -9.91 6.03
CA ALA A 3 -17.18 -9.26 5.17
C ALA A 3 -16.54 -8.38 4.09
N LEU A 4 -15.44 -7.70 4.42
CA LEU A 4 -14.69 -6.88 3.47
C LEU A 4 -14.05 -7.72 2.36
N LEU A 5 -13.49 -8.87 2.71
CA LEU A 5 -12.93 -9.83 1.75
C LEU A 5 -14.01 -10.37 0.82
N THR A 6 -15.19 -10.71 1.35
CA THR A 6 -16.33 -11.15 0.54
C THR A 6 -16.77 -10.07 -0.43
N SER A 7 -16.94 -8.82 0.01
CA SER A 7 -17.32 -7.72 -0.90
C SER A 7 -16.26 -7.45 -1.99
N CYS A 8 -14.98 -7.74 -1.73
CA CYS A 8 -13.94 -7.68 -2.77
C CYS A 8 -14.14 -8.78 -3.82
N LEU A 9 -14.29 -10.03 -3.39
CA LEU A 9 -14.36 -11.19 -4.29
C LEU A 9 -15.69 -11.28 -5.06
N GLU A 10 -16.79 -10.82 -4.48
CA GLU A 10 -18.10 -10.75 -5.12
C GLU A 10 -18.26 -9.50 -6.02
N GLY A 11 -17.26 -8.61 -6.05
CA GLY A 11 -17.29 -7.39 -6.88
C GLY A 11 -18.24 -6.30 -6.39
N GLU A 12 -18.64 -6.34 -5.12
CA GLU A 12 -19.46 -5.31 -4.48
C GLU A 12 -18.63 -4.06 -4.13
N LEU A 13 -17.33 -4.25 -3.89
CA LEU A 13 -16.38 -3.18 -3.62
C LEU A 13 -15.69 -2.73 -4.91
N ASP A 14 -15.69 -1.42 -5.18
CA ASP A 14 -14.85 -0.85 -6.23
C ASP A 14 -13.35 -0.98 -5.84
N PRO A 15 -12.49 -1.53 -6.71
CA PRO A 15 -11.09 -1.81 -6.37
C PRO A 15 -10.24 -0.56 -6.17
N VAL A 16 -10.62 0.60 -6.69
CA VAL A 16 -9.84 1.83 -6.56
C VAL A 16 -10.45 2.74 -5.50
N GLN A 17 -11.72 3.09 -5.67
CA GLN A 17 -12.47 3.98 -4.78
C GLN A 17 -12.84 3.30 -3.47
N GLY A 18 -13.02 1.99 -3.44
CA GLY A 18 -13.28 1.22 -2.22
C GLY A 18 -12.05 1.12 -1.34
N LEU A 19 -10.90 0.73 -1.92
CA LEU A 19 -9.64 0.66 -1.19
C LEU A 19 -9.19 2.02 -0.66
N ALA A 20 -9.35 3.09 -1.45
CA ALA A 20 -9.02 4.45 -1.04
C ALA A 20 -9.79 4.94 0.21
N LYS A 21 -10.97 4.36 0.50
CA LYS A 21 -11.79 4.71 1.67
C LYS A 21 -11.41 3.94 2.94
N LEU A 22 -10.68 2.83 2.81
CA LEU A 22 -10.26 2.02 3.94
C LEU A 22 -9.12 2.71 4.70
N SER A 23 -9.00 2.43 5.99
CA SER A 23 -7.85 2.81 6.80
C SER A 23 -6.63 1.90 6.51
N VAL A 24 -5.44 2.35 6.92
CA VAL A 24 -4.21 1.53 6.79
C VAL A 24 -4.32 0.22 7.57
N ALA A 25 -5.00 0.20 8.72
CA ALA A 25 -5.21 -1.02 9.49
C ALA A 25 -6.13 -2.01 8.74
N GLU A 26 -7.20 -1.52 8.12
CA GLU A 26 -8.11 -2.34 7.32
C GLU A 26 -7.42 -2.89 6.06
N LEU A 27 -6.58 -2.08 5.41
CA LEU A 27 -5.79 -2.53 4.25
C LEU A 27 -4.78 -3.62 4.64
N ASN A 28 -4.06 -3.47 5.76
CA ASN A 28 -3.15 -4.52 6.24
C ASN A 28 -3.89 -5.82 6.58
N PHE A 29 -5.04 -5.70 7.26
CA PHE A 29 -5.88 -6.86 7.57
C PHE A 29 -6.41 -7.56 6.31
N LEU A 30 -6.80 -6.79 5.29
CA LEU A 30 -7.24 -7.31 4.01
C LEU A 30 -6.09 -8.00 3.25
N ALA A 31 -4.89 -7.40 3.25
CA ALA A 31 -3.69 -8.00 2.65
C ALA A 31 -3.36 -9.36 3.29
N ASP A 32 -3.39 -9.46 4.62
CA ASP A 32 -3.14 -10.71 5.34
C ASP A 32 -4.18 -11.79 4.99
N ALA A 33 -5.45 -11.41 4.88
CA ALA A 33 -6.52 -12.34 4.53
C ALA A 33 -6.38 -12.86 3.09
N LEU A 34 -6.04 -11.97 2.14
CA LEU A 34 -5.79 -12.31 0.75
C LEU A 34 -4.55 -13.19 0.60
N PHE A 35 -3.47 -12.88 1.31
CA PHE A 35 -2.26 -13.69 1.32
C PHE A 35 -2.55 -15.13 1.79
N ARG A 36 -3.32 -15.30 2.88
CA ARG A 36 -3.73 -16.64 3.34
C ARG A 36 -4.54 -17.40 2.29
N LEU A 37 -5.41 -16.74 1.52
CA LEU A 37 -6.13 -17.40 0.43
C LEU A 37 -5.20 -17.83 -0.72
N LEU A 38 -4.17 -17.03 -1.02
CA LEU A 38 -3.14 -17.41 -2.01
C LEU A 38 -2.33 -18.62 -1.53
N ASP A 39 -1.97 -18.65 -0.25
CA ASP A 39 -1.13 -19.68 0.36
C ASP A 39 -1.81 -21.07 0.41
N VAL A 40 -3.15 -21.12 0.43
CA VAL A 40 -3.94 -22.37 0.46
C VAL A 40 -3.85 -23.16 -0.87
N GLY A 41 -3.19 -22.63 -1.92
CA GLY A 41 -2.84 -23.37 -3.14
C GLY A 41 -3.99 -23.59 -4.14
N LYS A 42 -5.20 -23.13 -3.82
CA LYS A 42 -6.33 -22.99 -4.75
C LYS A 42 -6.91 -21.57 -4.66
N PRO A 43 -6.18 -20.57 -5.16
CA PRO A 43 -6.66 -19.19 -5.10
C PRO A 43 -7.91 -19.04 -5.94
N GLU A 44 -8.93 -18.41 -5.36
CA GLU A 44 -10.13 -18.01 -6.08
C GLU A 44 -9.80 -16.93 -7.11
N PHE A 45 -10.62 -16.84 -8.15
CA PHE A 45 -10.45 -15.83 -9.20
C PHE A 45 -10.45 -14.42 -8.59
N GLY A 46 -9.48 -13.59 -8.96
CA GLY A 46 -9.37 -12.21 -8.47
C GLY A 46 -8.61 -12.02 -7.16
N VAL A 47 -8.34 -13.06 -6.36
CA VAL A 47 -7.60 -12.94 -5.09
C VAL A 47 -6.23 -12.28 -5.28
N LYS A 48 -5.48 -12.71 -6.30
CA LYS A 48 -4.16 -12.12 -6.59
C LYS A 48 -4.26 -10.64 -6.98
N SER A 49 -5.19 -10.29 -7.87
CA SER A 49 -5.38 -8.92 -8.32
C SER A 49 -5.77 -7.99 -7.17
N TRP A 50 -6.63 -8.46 -6.27
CA TRP A 50 -6.98 -7.73 -5.04
C TRP A 50 -5.77 -7.58 -4.11
N TYR A 51 -4.97 -8.63 -3.96
CA TYR A 51 -3.76 -8.55 -3.13
C TYR A 51 -2.78 -7.51 -3.66
N ASP A 52 -2.49 -7.55 -4.97
CA ASP A 52 -1.61 -6.56 -5.62
C ASP A 52 -2.16 -5.13 -5.45
N ALA A 53 -3.46 -4.91 -5.67
CA ALA A 53 -4.10 -3.59 -5.54
C ALA A 53 -4.03 -3.03 -4.10
N VAL A 54 -4.17 -3.89 -3.09
CA VAL A 54 -4.03 -3.48 -1.68
C VAL A 54 -2.60 -3.09 -1.36
N LEU A 55 -1.61 -3.82 -1.88
CA LEU A 55 -0.20 -3.48 -1.71
C LEU A 55 0.15 -2.16 -2.40
N ASP A 56 -0.36 -1.92 -3.61
CA ASP A 56 -0.17 -0.67 -4.34
C ASP A 56 -0.75 0.53 -3.57
N GLU A 57 -1.95 0.39 -3.00
CA GLU A 57 -2.57 1.45 -2.19
C GLU A 57 -1.79 1.70 -0.88
N LEU A 58 -1.30 0.65 -0.22
CA LEU A 58 -0.43 0.78 0.96
C LEU A 58 0.87 1.49 0.62
N ALA A 59 1.51 1.14 -0.51
CA ALA A 59 2.73 1.79 -0.99
C ALA A 59 2.48 3.27 -1.31
N ALA A 60 1.40 3.60 -2.03
CA ALA A 60 1.02 4.97 -2.35
C ALA A 60 0.81 5.84 -1.10
N ARG A 61 0.28 5.26 -0.01
CA ARG A 61 0.13 5.94 1.28
C ARG A 61 1.43 6.08 2.04
N GLY A 62 2.30 5.07 1.97
CA GLY A 62 3.66 5.12 2.51
C GLY A 62 4.45 6.26 1.86
N GLU A 63 4.45 6.33 0.54
CA GLU A 63 5.09 7.41 -0.23
C GLU A 63 4.49 8.79 0.05
N ARG A 64 3.16 8.89 0.22
CA ARG A 64 2.51 10.15 0.62
C ARG A 64 2.95 10.60 2.01
N SER A 65 3.11 9.65 2.94
CA SER A 65 3.56 9.94 4.30
C SER A 65 5.03 10.35 4.32
N THR A 66 5.89 9.71 3.52
CA THR A 66 7.32 10.05 3.42
C THR A 66 7.57 11.31 2.59
N ARG A 67 6.71 11.67 1.62
CA ARG A 67 6.80 12.94 0.88
C ARG A 67 6.43 14.17 1.74
N GLY A 68 5.78 13.96 2.88
CA GLY A 68 5.62 14.99 3.92
C GLY A 68 6.87 15.20 4.77
N GLU A 69 7.82 14.24 4.74
CA GLU A 69 9.10 14.29 5.44
C GLU A 69 10.21 14.47 4.39
N VAL A 70 10.51 15.72 4.06
CA VAL A 70 11.63 16.11 3.20
C VAL A 70 12.89 15.34 3.64
N PRO A 71 13.51 14.50 2.80
CA PRO A 71 14.87 14.06 3.09
C PRO A 71 15.76 15.30 2.95
N ALA A 72 16.39 15.68 4.05
CA ALA A 72 17.36 16.77 4.09
C ALA A 72 18.42 16.59 2.98
N PRO A 73 18.71 17.62 2.18
CA PRO A 73 19.88 17.60 1.32
C PRO A 73 21.11 17.85 2.20
N GLY A 74 21.62 16.78 2.81
CA GLY A 74 22.98 16.72 3.29
C GLY A 74 23.86 16.08 2.22
N GLU A 75 24.38 16.89 1.29
CA GLU A 75 25.65 16.61 0.60
C GLU A 75 26.25 17.93 0.06
N GLN A 76 27.12 18.50 0.90
CA GLN A 76 28.36 19.23 0.58
C GLN A 76 28.48 20.07 -0.71
N ALA A 77 28.71 21.37 -0.50
CA ALA A 77 29.83 22.06 -1.13
C ALA A 77 30.41 23.08 -0.14
N ALA A 78 31.36 22.62 0.67
CA ALA A 78 32.28 23.51 1.36
C ALA A 78 33.12 24.22 0.29
N VAL A 79 32.77 25.46 -0.05
CA VAL A 79 33.72 26.40 -0.66
C VAL A 79 33.50 27.73 0.06
N ASP A 80 34.44 28.09 0.93
CA ASP A 80 35.10 29.40 0.86
C ASP A 80 36.37 29.33 1.71
N VAL A 81 37.45 28.91 1.06
CA VAL A 81 38.80 29.28 1.50
C VAL A 81 38.95 30.73 1.08
N SER A 82 38.63 31.67 1.96
CA SER A 82 39.14 33.03 1.86
C SER A 82 40.54 33.06 2.46
N SER A 83 41.53 33.02 1.57
CA SER A 83 42.91 33.40 1.83
C SER A 83 43.24 34.53 0.85
N ASP A 84 43.14 35.78 1.31
CA ASP A 84 44.07 36.90 1.09
C ASP A 84 43.63 38.11 1.94
#